data_AF-A0A931UKX2-F1
#
_entry.id   AF-A0A931UKX2-F1
#
_cell.length_a   1.000
_cell.length_b   1.000
_cell.length_c   1.000
_cell.angle_alpha   90.00
_cell.angle_beta   90.00
_cell.angle_gamma   90.00
#
_symmetry.space_group_name_H-M   'P 1'
#
loop_
_entity.id
_entity.type
_entity.pdbx_description
1 polymer ?
#
loop_
_entity_poly.entity_id
_entity_poly.type
_entity_poly.pdbx_seq_one_letter_code
_entity_poly.pdbx_strand_id
1 'polypeptide(L)'
;ADFAIRVGLARLGLHPDRDVTLRNIGGTNLRLAALQRGLVHFLVVTQGERVAAERMGFRLISDLAALKIPFPMTGYTATERYVRSRPEVIRGFTRAITEAIHYFKQHREASIAILARRSHLKDRAALEETYRWYQQHLPEAPYPPVEGFRVILQELARTRPELAGVDPQKFADTSFVKGLEDSGFIRALSRRP
;
A
#
# COMPACT_ATOMS: atom_id res chain seq x y z
N ALA A 1 -8.09 -5.24 -0.60
CA ALA A 1 -8.47 -5.78 -1.94
C ALA A 1 -9.87 -5.35 -2.35
N ASP A 2 -10.87 -5.38 -1.46
CA ASP A 2 -12.26 -5.01 -1.79
C ASP A 2 -12.44 -3.58 -2.32
N PHE A 3 -11.89 -2.57 -1.63
CA PHE A 3 -11.92 -1.19 -2.15
C PHE A 3 -11.33 -1.08 -3.57
N ALA A 4 -10.13 -1.63 -3.78
CA ALA A 4 -9.44 -1.58 -5.07
C ALA A 4 -10.23 -2.28 -6.19
N ILE A 5 -10.87 -3.42 -5.91
CA ILE A 5 -11.66 -4.14 -6.92
C ILE A 5 -12.92 -3.37 -7.28
N ARG A 6 -13.62 -2.77 -6.29
CA ARG A 6 -14.82 -1.96 -6.51
C ARG A 6 -14.50 -0.72 -7.34
N VAL A 7 -13.40 -0.03 -7.03
CA VAL A 7 -12.95 1.12 -7.83
C VAL A 7 -12.58 0.71 -9.25
N GLY A 8 -11.84 -0.39 -9.41
CA GLY A 8 -11.47 -0.92 -10.72
C GLY A 8 -12.68 -1.25 -11.59
N LEU A 9 -13.69 -1.92 -11.01
CA LEU A 9 -14.94 -2.27 -11.69
C LEU A 9 -15.72 -1.03 -12.11
N ALA A 10 -15.90 -0.06 -11.21
CA ALA A 10 -16.61 1.17 -11.53
C ALA A 10 -15.96 1.92 -12.71
N ARG A 11 -14.62 1.89 -12.80
CA ARG A 11 -13.87 2.52 -13.90
C ARG A 11 -14.06 1.81 -15.25
N LEU A 12 -14.32 0.51 -15.21
CA LEU A 12 -14.68 -0.31 -16.36
C LEU A 12 -16.18 -0.21 -16.71
N GLY A 13 -16.93 0.66 -16.01
CA GLY A 13 -18.38 0.82 -16.21
C GLY A 13 -19.21 -0.29 -15.57
N LEU A 14 -18.61 -1.12 -14.70
CA LEU A 14 -19.28 -2.21 -14.01
C LEU A 14 -19.68 -1.81 -12.59
N HIS A 15 -20.92 -2.05 -12.24
CA HIS A 15 -21.43 -1.89 -10.89
C HIS A 15 -21.05 -3.09 -10.02
N PRO A 16 -20.23 -2.92 -8.95
CA PRO A 16 -19.67 -4.04 -8.20
C PRO A 16 -20.69 -4.97 -7.53
N ASP A 17 -21.87 -4.46 -7.20
CA ASP A 17 -22.93 -5.24 -6.54
C ASP A 17 -24.05 -5.70 -7.49
N ARG A 18 -23.93 -5.46 -8.80
CA ARG A 18 -24.94 -5.86 -9.79
C ARG A 18 -24.36 -6.67 -10.94
N ASP A 19 -23.22 -6.24 -11.46
CA ASP A 19 -22.65 -6.80 -12.70
C ASP A 19 -21.65 -7.94 -12.42
N VAL A 20 -21.24 -8.12 -11.17
CA VAL A 20 -20.28 -9.16 -10.77
C VAL A 20 -20.62 -9.77 -9.41
N THR A 21 -20.05 -10.93 -9.14
CA THR A 21 -20.07 -11.57 -7.82
C THR A 21 -18.66 -11.54 -7.21
N LEU A 22 -18.48 -10.77 -6.14
CA LEU A 22 -17.21 -10.70 -5.42
C LEU A 22 -17.07 -11.88 -4.44
N ARG A 23 -15.98 -12.63 -4.56
CA ARG A 23 -15.70 -13.80 -3.70
C ARG A 23 -14.43 -13.60 -2.88
N ASN A 24 -14.52 -13.81 -1.57
CA ASN A 24 -13.34 -13.88 -0.71
C ASN A 24 -12.76 -15.30 -0.76
N ILE A 25 -11.59 -15.44 -1.39
CA ILE A 25 -10.87 -16.72 -1.56
C ILE A 25 -9.72 -16.88 -0.54
N GLY A 26 -9.38 -15.81 0.18
CA GLY A 26 -8.26 -15.80 1.12
C GLY A 26 -6.91 -15.51 0.46
N GLY A 27 -5.88 -16.27 0.85
CA GLY A 27 -4.48 -15.99 0.52
C GLY A 27 -4.14 -15.96 -0.98
N THR A 28 -3.04 -15.29 -1.31
CA THR A 28 -2.59 -15.06 -2.70
C THR A 28 -2.50 -16.32 -3.56
N ASN A 29 -1.88 -17.39 -3.05
CA ASN A 29 -1.72 -18.63 -3.83
C ASN A 29 -3.08 -19.25 -4.19
N LEU A 30 -4.05 -19.18 -3.27
CA LEU A 30 -5.41 -19.68 -3.53
C LEU A 30 -6.13 -18.82 -4.56
N ARG A 31 -5.94 -17.48 -4.51
CA ARG A 31 -6.50 -16.56 -5.50
C ARG A 31 -5.96 -16.85 -6.90
N LEU A 32 -4.64 -16.94 -7.08
CA LEU A 32 -4.03 -17.25 -8.38
C LEU A 32 -4.45 -18.62 -8.92
N ALA A 33 -4.51 -19.65 -8.07
CA ALA A 33 -5.00 -20.97 -8.46
C ALA A 33 -6.48 -20.95 -8.87
N ALA A 34 -7.32 -20.16 -8.19
CA ALA A 34 -8.72 -19.99 -8.56
C ALA A 34 -8.88 -19.33 -9.93
N LEU A 35 -8.04 -18.32 -10.25
CA LEU A 35 -8.00 -17.71 -11.58
C LEU A 35 -7.57 -18.73 -12.64
N GLN A 36 -6.51 -19.51 -12.38
CA GLN A 36 -6.04 -20.56 -13.30
C GLN A 36 -7.10 -21.61 -13.63
N ARG A 37 -7.89 -21.99 -12.63
CA ARG A 37 -8.95 -23.00 -12.75
C ARG A 37 -10.26 -22.44 -13.28
N GLY A 38 -10.33 -21.15 -13.61
CA GLY A 38 -11.55 -20.50 -14.08
C GLY A 38 -12.64 -20.35 -13.01
N LEU A 39 -12.30 -20.47 -11.73
CA LEU A 39 -13.26 -20.27 -10.62
C LEU A 39 -13.59 -18.79 -10.39
N VAL A 40 -12.73 -17.90 -10.86
CA VAL A 40 -12.93 -16.45 -10.94
C VAL A 40 -12.40 -15.91 -12.27
N HIS A 41 -12.98 -14.82 -12.74
CA HIS A 41 -12.63 -14.20 -14.03
C HIS A 41 -11.53 -13.14 -13.93
N PHE A 42 -11.34 -12.55 -12.75
CA PHE A 42 -10.36 -11.49 -12.52
C PHE A 42 -9.90 -11.46 -11.06
N LEU A 43 -8.75 -10.84 -10.82
CA LEU A 43 -8.18 -10.62 -9.50
C LEU A 43 -7.55 -9.23 -9.42
N VAL A 44 -7.54 -8.66 -8.22
CA VAL A 44 -6.58 -7.59 -7.88
C VAL A 44 -5.31 -8.24 -7.39
N VAL A 45 -4.21 -7.97 -8.08
CA VAL A 45 -2.88 -8.53 -7.82
C VAL A 45 -1.88 -7.43 -7.47
N THR A 46 -0.89 -7.74 -6.65
CA THR A 46 0.31 -6.91 -6.47
C THR A 46 1.23 -7.03 -7.69
N GLN A 47 2.26 -6.18 -7.79
CA GLN A 47 3.18 -6.25 -8.93
C GLN A 47 3.97 -7.56 -9.00
N GLY A 48 4.38 -8.12 -7.85
CA GLY A 48 5.01 -9.44 -7.83
C GLY A 48 4.04 -10.55 -8.27
N GLU A 49 2.77 -10.47 -7.87
CA GLU A 49 1.72 -11.41 -8.29
C GLU A 49 1.38 -11.28 -9.78
N ARG A 50 1.46 -10.06 -10.34
CA ARG A 50 1.27 -9.81 -11.79
C ARG A 50 2.24 -10.62 -12.62
N VAL A 51 3.52 -10.67 -12.24
CA VAL A 51 4.54 -11.48 -12.93
C VAL A 51 4.16 -12.96 -12.99
N ALA A 52 3.62 -13.50 -11.88
CA ALA A 52 3.15 -14.88 -11.85
C ALA A 52 1.93 -15.09 -12.75
N ALA A 53 0.95 -14.18 -12.69
CA ALA A 53 -0.26 -14.25 -13.50
C ALA A 53 0.03 -14.17 -15.01
N GLU A 54 0.96 -13.29 -15.43
CA GLU A 54 1.35 -13.13 -16.84
C GLU A 54 2.00 -14.41 -17.40
N ARG A 55 2.81 -15.11 -16.61
CA ARG A 55 3.38 -16.41 -17.01
C ARG A 55 2.33 -17.51 -17.13
N MET A 56 1.19 -17.37 -16.48
CA MET A 56 0.05 -18.27 -16.62
C MET A 56 -0.83 -17.90 -17.83
N GLY A 57 -0.44 -16.90 -18.63
CA GLY A 57 -1.16 -16.44 -19.81
C GLY A 57 -2.24 -15.40 -19.54
N PHE A 58 -2.36 -14.89 -18.30
CA PHE A 58 -3.28 -13.80 -18.00
C PHE A 58 -2.71 -12.44 -18.39
N ARG A 59 -3.60 -11.46 -18.57
CA ARG A 59 -3.24 -10.10 -18.96
C ARG A 59 -3.77 -9.08 -17.97
N LEU A 60 -3.05 -7.97 -17.83
CA LEU A 60 -3.53 -6.82 -17.07
C LEU A 60 -4.76 -6.21 -17.75
N ILE A 61 -5.84 -6.04 -17.00
CA ILE A 61 -7.09 -5.41 -17.49
C ILE A 61 -7.09 -3.92 -17.19
N SER A 62 -6.63 -3.52 -16.00
CA SER A 62 -6.57 -2.13 -15.58
C SER A 62 -5.41 -1.93 -14.61
N ASP A 63 -4.61 -0.90 -14.82
CA ASP A 63 -3.60 -0.46 -13.86
C ASP A 63 -4.23 0.50 -12.84
N LEU A 64 -4.46 0.00 -11.62
CA LEU A 64 -5.01 0.81 -10.55
C LEU A 64 -3.97 1.76 -9.93
N ALA A 65 -2.66 1.48 -10.08
CA ALA A 65 -1.62 2.38 -9.59
C ALA A 65 -1.55 3.66 -10.43
N ALA A 66 -1.81 3.56 -11.75
CA ALA A 66 -1.91 4.70 -12.65
C ALA A 66 -3.01 5.71 -12.26
N LEU A 67 -4.01 5.28 -11.48
CA LEU A 67 -5.08 6.15 -11.01
C LEU A 67 -4.62 7.13 -9.93
N LYS A 68 -3.44 6.92 -9.32
CA LYS A 68 -2.88 7.74 -8.25
C LYS A 68 -3.89 8.06 -7.14
N ILE A 69 -4.80 7.12 -6.88
CA ILE A 69 -5.76 7.27 -5.80
C ILE A 69 -4.94 7.38 -4.52
N PRO A 70 -5.11 8.44 -3.73
CA PRO A 70 -4.43 8.57 -2.45
C PRO A 70 -5.09 7.55 -1.53
N PHE A 71 -4.74 6.27 -1.64
CA PHE A 71 -5.28 5.23 -0.79
C PHE A 71 -4.13 4.67 0.03
N PRO A 72 -4.12 4.88 1.36
CA PRO A 72 -3.10 4.29 2.21
C PRO A 72 -3.25 2.77 2.20
N MET A 73 -2.49 2.09 1.34
CA MET A 73 -2.50 0.62 1.27
C MET A 73 -2.04 -0.03 2.57
N THR A 74 -1.06 0.61 3.22
CA THR A 74 -0.48 0.17 4.49
C THR A 74 -0.19 1.41 5.33
N GLY A 75 -0.41 1.31 6.64
CA GLY A 75 -0.09 2.37 7.59
C GLY A 75 0.28 1.79 8.95
N TYR A 76 0.96 2.61 9.76
CA TYR A 76 1.24 2.29 11.15
C TYR A 76 0.30 3.09 12.04
N THR A 77 -0.35 2.41 12.99
CA THR A 77 -1.35 3.03 13.87
C THR A 77 -1.01 2.76 15.33
N ALA A 78 -1.22 3.75 16.17
CA ALA A 78 -1.14 3.64 17.63
C ALA A 78 -2.32 4.40 18.26
N THR A 79 -2.63 4.09 19.51
CA THR A 79 -3.65 4.85 20.24
C THR A 79 -3.15 6.27 20.53
N GLU A 80 -4.04 7.27 20.51
CA GLU A 80 -3.67 8.64 20.88
C GLU A 80 -3.04 8.73 22.27
N ARG A 81 -3.49 7.88 23.21
CA ARG A 81 -2.91 7.78 24.56
C ARG A 81 -1.45 7.35 24.51
N TYR A 82 -1.13 6.37 23.66
CA TYR A 82 0.24 5.88 23.51
C TYR A 82 1.13 6.94 22.86
N VAL A 83 0.63 7.59 21.79
CA VAL A 83 1.36 8.68 21.12
C VAL A 83 1.68 9.82 22.08
N ARG A 84 0.69 10.26 22.88
CA ARG A 84 0.87 11.33 23.87
C ARG A 84 1.77 10.95 25.05
N SER A 85 1.69 9.71 25.53
CA SER A 85 2.46 9.29 26.72
C SER A 85 3.86 8.77 26.40
N ARG A 86 4.16 8.44 25.15
CA ARG A 86 5.46 7.91 24.69
C ARG A 86 5.98 8.62 23.43
N PRO A 87 6.05 9.96 23.38
CA PRO A 87 6.40 10.68 22.15
C PRO A 87 7.81 10.36 21.65
N GLU A 88 8.77 10.05 22.54
CA GLU A 88 10.12 9.63 22.13
C GLU A 88 10.14 8.28 21.40
N VAL A 89 9.27 7.35 21.82
CA VAL A 89 9.15 6.06 21.14
C VAL A 89 8.60 6.26 19.73
N ILE A 90 7.60 7.13 19.57
CA ILE A 90 7.03 7.45 18.26
C ILE A 90 8.05 8.17 17.38
N ARG A 91 8.82 9.11 17.93
CA ARG A 91 9.94 9.75 17.21
C ARG A 91 10.97 8.73 16.74
N GLY A 92 11.42 7.85 17.64
CA GLY A 92 12.39 6.79 17.32
C GLY A 92 11.87 5.84 16.24
N PHE A 93 10.60 5.44 16.33
CA PHE A 93 9.95 4.60 15.32
C PHE A 93 9.85 5.32 13.96
N THR A 94 9.41 6.57 13.94
CA THR A 94 9.29 7.39 12.71
C THR A 94 10.66 7.55 12.05
N ARG A 95 11.71 7.78 12.85
CA ARG A 95 13.10 7.85 12.37
C ARG A 95 13.54 6.54 11.73
N ALA A 96 13.32 5.42 12.41
CA ALA A 96 13.70 4.10 11.91
C ALA A 96 12.97 3.72 10.60
N ILE A 97 11.68 4.03 10.48
CA ILE A 97 10.93 3.80 9.24
C ILE A 97 11.47 4.69 8.11
N THR A 98 11.76 5.95 8.40
CA THR A 98 12.36 6.87 7.43
C THR A 98 13.70 6.35 6.94
N GLU A 99 14.59 5.93 7.85
CA GLU A 99 15.88 5.30 7.49
C GLU A 99 15.69 4.04 6.65
N ALA A 100 14.75 3.18 7.02
CA ALA A 100 14.46 1.95 6.30
C ALA A 100 13.98 2.21 4.87
N ILE A 101 13.19 3.25 4.63
CA ILE A 101 12.75 3.64 3.28
C ILE A 101 13.95 4.07 2.43
N HIS A 102 14.83 4.93 2.96
CA HIS A 102 16.01 5.38 2.23
C HIS A 102 16.97 4.21 1.95
N TYR A 103 17.23 3.38 2.96
CA TYR A 103 18.01 2.16 2.81
C TYR A 103 17.41 1.25 1.73
N PHE A 104 16.08 1.05 1.75
CA PHE A 104 15.40 0.23 0.77
C PHE A 104 15.64 0.76 -0.65
N LYS A 105 15.50 2.07 -0.86
CA LYS A 105 15.64 2.70 -2.18
C LYS A 105 17.09 2.72 -2.70
N GLN A 106 18.07 2.76 -1.80
CA GLN A 106 19.51 2.89 -2.12
C GLN A 106 20.21 1.53 -2.25
N HIS A 107 19.81 0.51 -1.49
CA HIS A 107 20.49 -0.80 -1.44
C HIS A 107 19.66 -1.90 -2.11
N ARG A 108 19.65 -1.93 -3.44
CA ARG A 108 18.82 -2.84 -4.24
C ARG A 108 18.96 -4.32 -3.85
N GLU A 109 20.16 -4.88 -3.94
CA GLU A 109 20.34 -6.33 -3.75
C GLU A 109 20.07 -6.77 -2.31
N ALA A 110 20.50 -5.99 -1.32
CA ALA A 110 20.20 -6.25 0.08
C ALA A 110 18.70 -6.21 0.35
N SER A 111 18.01 -5.21 -0.22
CA SER A 111 16.55 -5.06 -0.09
C SER A 111 15.79 -6.20 -0.76
N ILE A 112 16.23 -6.65 -1.94
CA ILE A 112 15.64 -7.82 -2.62
C ILE A 112 15.86 -9.09 -1.79
N ALA A 113 17.04 -9.29 -1.20
CA ALA A 113 17.30 -10.43 -0.32
C ALA A 113 16.41 -10.42 0.93
N ILE A 114 16.19 -9.25 1.53
CA ILE A 114 15.25 -9.08 2.65
C ILE A 114 13.82 -9.39 2.20
N LEU A 115 13.38 -8.88 1.04
CA LEU A 115 12.07 -9.16 0.47
C LEU A 115 11.86 -10.65 0.25
N ALA A 116 12.83 -11.36 -0.33
CA ALA A 116 12.77 -12.81 -0.55
C ALA A 116 12.55 -13.56 0.77
N ARG A 117 13.33 -13.22 1.80
CA ARG A 117 13.23 -13.86 3.12
C ARG A 117 11.90 -13.58 3.82
N ARG A 118 11.31 -12.38 3.66
CA ARG A 118 10.12 -11.94 4.39
C ARG A 118 8.80 -12.21 3.67
N SER A 119 8.79 -12.25 2.34
CA SER A 119 7.58 -12.46 1.54
C SER A 119 7.37 -13.92 1.14
N HIS A 120 8.38 -14.78 1.33
CA HIS A 120 8.43 -16.15 0.80
C HIS A 120 8.31 -16.24 -0.73
N LEU A 121 8.43 -15.11 -1.44
CA LEU A 121 8.58 -15.09 -2.90
C LEU A 121 9.96 -15.65 -3.26
N LYS A 122 9.97 -16.68 -4.09
CA LYS A 122 11.19 -17.31 -4.61
C LYS A 122 11.56 -16.80 -6.01
N ASP A 123 10.58 -16.27 -6.73
CA ASP A 123 10.79 -15.84 -8.10
C ASP A 123 11.56 -14.51 -8.15
N ARG A 124 12.73 -14.54 -8.79
CA ARG A 124 13.60 -13.36 -8.87
C ARG A 124 12.96 -12.22 -9.65
N ALA A 125 12.25 -12.48 -10.74
CA ALA A 125 11.60 -11.43 -11.51
C ALA A 125 10.46 -10.77 -10.73
N ALA A 126 9.66 -11.56 -10.01
CA ALA A 126 8.62 -11.05 -9.13
C ALA A 126 9.20 -10.18 -7.99
N LEU A 127 10.33 -10.59 -7.41
CA LEU A 127 11.04 -9.83 -6.38
C LEU A 127 11.59 -8.50 -6.93
N GLU A 128 12.20 -8.52 -8.11
CA GLU A 128 12.74 -7.32 -8.75
C GLU A 128 11.65 -6.34 -9.13
N GLU A 129 10.53 -6.83 -9.65
CA GLU A 129 9.38 -6.01 -9.99
C GLU A 129 8.72 -5.43 -8.74
N THR A 130 8.61 -6.21 -7.66
CA THR A 130 8.15 -5.74 -6.35
C THR A 130 9.07 -4.63 -5.83
N TYR A 131 10.39 -4.84 -5.88
CA TYR A 131 11.37 -3.83 -5.49
C TYR A 131 11.20 -2.54 -6.29
N ARG A 132 11.15 -2.64 -7.63
CA ARG A 132 11.00 -1.50 -8.53
C ARG A 132 9.75 -0.69 -8.19
N TRP A 133 8.62 -1.38 -7.97
CA TRP A 133 7.38 -0.71 -7.61
C TRP A 133 7.48 0.06 -6.30
N TYR A 134 7.98 -0.57 -5.23
CA TYR A 134 8.16 0.12 -3.95
C TYR A 134 9.21 1.24 -4.02
N GLN A 135 10.28 1.05 -4.79
CA GLN A 135 11.30 2.09 -4.98
C GLN A 135 10.71 3.34 -5.63
N GLN A 136 9.77 3.18 -6.57
CA GLN A 136 9.09 4.29 -7.25
C GLN A 136 7.99 4.95 -6.40
N HIS A 137 7.29 4.17 -5.57
CA HIS A 137 6.05 4.63 -4.92
C HIS A 137 6.20 4.90 -3.41
N LEU A 138 7.27 4.43 -2.75
CA LEU A 138 7.52 4.79 -1.35
C LEU A 138 8.01 6.25 -1.26
N PRO A 139 7.30 7.11 -0.50
CA PRO A 139 7.72 8.49 -0.32
C PRO A 139 8.96 8.56 0.58
N GLU A 140 9.92 9.41 0.22
CA GLU A 140 11.14 9.59 1.03
C GLU A 140 10.82 10.18 2.40
N ALA A 141 9.89 11.12 2.45
CA ALA A 141 9.27 11.58 3.68
C ALA A 141 7.94 10.85 3.89
N PRO A 142 7.84 9.92 4.86
CA PRO A 142 6.66 9.06 5.03
C PRO A 142 5.51 9.79 5.76
N TYR A 143 5.05 10.92 5.21
CA TYR A 143 3.90 11.63 5.74
C TYR A 143 2.62 10.77 5.64
N PRO A 144 1.77 10.75 6.69
CA PRO A 144 0.47 10.11 6.60
C PRO A 144 -0.41 10.85 5.57
N PRO A 145 -1.09 10.14 4.65
CA PRO A 145 -1.86 10.77 3.57
C PRO A 145 -3.26 11.16 4.03
N VAL A 146 -3.44 12.40 4.52
CA VAL A 146 -4.73 12.94 5.00
C VAL A 146 -5.84 12.79 3.95
N GLU A 147 -5.52 13.11 2.70
CA GLU A 147 -6.42 13.02 1.54
C GLU A 147 -6.92 11.60 1.33
N GLY A 148 -6.10 10.61 1.67
CA GLY A 148 -6.52 9.21 1.57
C GLY A 148 -7.46 8.77 2.67
N PHE A 149 -7.31 9.30 3.88
CA PHE A 149 -8.34 9.11 4.90
C PHE A 149 -9.67 9.75 4.48
N ARG A 150 -9.64 10.91 3.80
CA ARG A 150 -10.86 11.54 3.26
C ARG A 150 -11.57 10.62 2.27
N VAL A 151 -10.85 10.02 1.32
CA VAL A 151 -11.44 9.08 0.35
C VAL A 151 -12.03 7.86 1.05
N ILE A 152 -11.33 7.30 2.04
CA ILE A 152 -11.82 6.15 2.82
C ILE A 152 -13.10 6.52 3.58
N LEU A 153 -13.12 7.66 4.27
CA LEU A 153 -14.30 8.12 5.03
C LEU A 153 -15.51 8.33 4.12
N GLN A 154 -15.33 8.90 2.93
CA GLN A 154 -16.40 9.09 1.95
C GLN A 154 -16.98 7.75 1.46
N GLU A 155 -16.12 6.77 1.18
CA GLU A 155 -16.58 5.44 0.77
C GLU A 155 -17.31 4.72 1.92
N LEU A 156 -16.76 4.78 3.13
CA LEU A 156 -17.42 4.19 4.30
C LEU A 156 -18.75 4.88 4.63
N ALA A 157 -18.87 6.19 4.39
CA ALA A 157 -20.10 6.94 4.63
C ALA A 157 -21.31 6.44 3.83
N ARG A 158 -21.08 5.70 2.73
CA ARG A 158 -22.15 5.08 1.93
C ARG A 158 -22.95 4.05 2.72
N THR A 159 -22.32 3.37 3.67
CA THR A 159 -22.96 2.37 4.54
C THR A 159 -22.97 2.79 6.01
N ARG A 160 -22.21 3.84 6.36
CA ARG A 160 -22.04 4.38 7.71
C ARG A 160 -22.18 5.90 7.71
N PRO A 161 -23.41 6.45 7.59
CA PRO A 161 -23.63 7.88 7.41
C PRO A 161 -22.99 8.76 8.50
N GLU A 162 -22.77 8.23 9.71
CA GLU A 162 -22.09 8.92 10.80
C GLU A 162 -20.64 9.34 10.48
N LEU A 163 -20.03 8.75 9.45
CA LEU A 163 -18.66 9.04 9.03
C LEU A 163 -18.54 10.20 8.04
N ALA A 164 -19.65 10.68 7.47
CA ALA A 164 -19.64 11.69 6.40
C ALA A 164 -19.02 13.05 6.81
N GLY A 165 -19.12 13.41 8.10
CA GLY A 165 -18.59 14.66 8.64
C GLY A 165 -17.31 14.52 9.47
N VAL A 166 -16.71 13.33 9.52
CA VAL A 166 -15.50 13.10 10.33
C VAL A 166 -14.31 13.79 9.66
N ASP A 167 -13.59 14.59 10.45
CA ASP A 167 -12.36 15.23 9.99
C ASP A 167 -11.23 14.20 9.77
N PRO A 168 -10.71 14.03 8.54
CA PRO A 168 -9.64 13.10 8.24
C PRO A 168 -8.32 13.43 8.98
N GLN A 169 -8.10 14.67 9.42
CA GLN A 169 -6.88 15.01 10.17
C GLN A 169 -6.78 14.29 11.52
N LYS A 170 -7.91 13.86 12.09
CA LYS A 170 -7.93 13.07 13.33
C LYS A 170 -7.20 11.72 13.21
N PHE A 171 -6.97 11.24 11.98
CA PHE A 171 -6.28 9.97 11.72
C PHE A 171 -4.81 10.16 11.32
N ALA A 172 -4.30 11.39 11.30
CA ALA A 172 -2.97 11.71 10.81
C ALA A 172 -2.23 12.67 11.74
N ASP A 173 -1.20 12.17 12.42
CA ASP A 173 -0.23 13.02 13.12
C ASP A 173 1.01 13.21 12.25
N THR A 174 1.11 14.38 11.62
CA THR A 174 2.24 14.73 10.74
C THR A 174 3.44 15.28 11.50
N SER A 175 3.29 15.61 12.79
CA SER A 175 4.29 16.36 13.56
C SER A 175 5.61 15.60 13.69
N PHE A 176 5.56 14.27 13.77
CA PHE A 176 6.74 13.42 13.88
C PHE A 176 7.58 13.42 12.60
N VAL A 177 6.95 13.31 11.43
CA VAL A 177 7.65 13.35 10.14
C VAL A 177 8.16 14.77 9.87
N LYS A 178 7.34 15.79 10.19
CA LYS A 178 7.73 17.19 10.07
C LYS A 178 8.96 17.52 10.90
N GLY A 179 9.06 17.01 12.14
CA GLY A 179 10.24 17.21 12.97
C GLY A 179 11.52 16.61 12.36
N LEU A 180 11.42 15.47 11.67
CA LEU A 180 12.57 14.90 10.94
C LEU A 180 12.92 15.71 9.69
N GLU A 181 11.93 16.25 9.00
CA GLU A 181 12.16 17.12 7.84
C GLU A 181 12.82 18.44 8.23
N ASP A 182 12.25 19.14 9.23
CA ASP A 182 12.72 20.42 9.74
C ASP A 182 14.16 20.32 10.30
N SER A 183 14.51 19.21 10.95
CA SER A 183 15.87 18.96 11.45
C SER A 183 16.89 18.67 10.35
N GLY A 184 16.46 18.55 9.08
CA GLY A 184 17.33 18.19 7.96
C GLY A 184 17.71 16.72 7.92
N PHE A 185 17.16 15.88 8.82
CA PHE A 185 17.47 14.46 8.91
C PHE A 185 17.14 13.71 7.62
N ILE A 186 15.94 13.93 7.06
CA ILE A 186 15.50 13.28 5.81
C ILE A 186 16.47 13.62 4.66
N ARG A 187 16.79 14.91 4.51
CA ARG A 187 17.73 15.40 3.48
C ARG A 187 19.12 14.79 3.62
N ALA A 188 19.58 14.54 4.84
CA ALA A 188 20.88 13.92 5.08
C ALA A 188 20.91 12.44 4.62
N LEU A 189 19.79 11.72 4.71
CA LEU A 189 19.69 10.33 4.23
C LEU A 189 19.74 10.24 2.70
N SER A 190 19.08 11.14 1.98
CA SER A 190 19.11 11.16 0.51
C SER A 190 20.51 11.43 -0.08
N ARG A 191 21.44 11.97 0.73
CA ARG A 191 22.82 12.29 0.32
C ARG A 191 23.85 11.21 0.69
N ARG A 192 23.45 10.21 1.47
CA ARG A 192 24.35 9.09 1.81
C ARG A 192 24.34 8.09 0.64
N PRO A 193 25.52 7.74 0.09
CA PRO A 193 25.63 6.77 -1.00
C PRO A 193 25.31 5.35 -0.54
#